data_AF-A0A067N6T2-F1
#
_entry.id   AF-A0A067N6T2-F1
#
_cell.length_a   1.000
_cell.length_b   1.000
_cell.length_c   1.000
_cell.angle_alpha   90.00
_cell.angle_beta   90.00
_cell.angle_gamma   90.00
#
_symmetry.space_group_name_H-M   'P 1'
#
loop_
_entity.id
_entity.type
_entity.pdbx_description
1 polymer ?
#
loop_
_entity_poly.entity_id
_entity_poly.type
_entity_poly.pdbx_seq_one_letter_code
_entity_poly.pdbx_strand_id
1 'polypeptide(L)'
;HSRYYLDDGDFYAVEDNIIFRVHAHFLRKHSNWIQSQALSVGRDKGNPLSLCESVTAEDFAIILWVFYDDYSSLERRASGKEWFEILLIAEKMQMPHVQLLALSKLKDLPVATDPLAKIAVQQRYSIRTQWAQDAYLELCIRPKPLTLAEGVIIGMPAMVKVADAREQM
;
A
#
# COMPACT_ATOMS: atom_id res chain seq x y z
N HIS A 1 -18.75 0.40 -9.14
CA HIS A 1 -18.20 1.32 -8.13
C HIS A 1 -18.74 2.72 -8.43
N SER A 2 -19.11 3.54 -7.44
CA SER A 2 -19.74 4.86 -7.68
C SER A 2 -18.81 5.87 -8.36
N ARG A 3 -17.50 5.82 -8.06
CA ARG A 3 -16.48 6.74 -8.61
C ARG A 3 -15.69 6.17 -9.80
N TYR A 4 -15.53 4.85 -9.85
CA TYR A 4 -14.60 4.16 -10.76
C TYR A 4 -15.36 3.23 -11.71
N TYR A 5 -16.43 3.77 -12.26
CA TYR A 5 -17.18 3.18 -13.36
C TYR A 5 -17.30 4.26 -14.43
N LEU A 6 -16.26 4.37 -15.25
CA LEU A 6 -16.09 5.43 -16.23
C LEU A 6 -16.78 5.05 -17.55
N ASP A 7 -17.47 6.01 -18.15
CA ASP A 7 -18.21 5.80 -19.40
C ASP A 7 -17.29 5.49 -20.58
N ASP A 8 -16.06 6.02 -20.56
CA ASP A 8 -15.00 5.84 -21.54
C ASP A 8 -14.01 4.72 -21.18
N GLY A 9 -14.19 4.06 -20.03
CA GLY A 9 -13.30 2.97 -19.59
C GLY A 9 -13.37 1.73 -20.49
N ASP A 10 -12.22 1.11 -20.72
CA ASP A 10 -12.00 -0.06 -21.58
C ASP A 10 -11.50 -1.30 -20.80
N PHE A 11 -11.41 -1.20 -19.46
CA PHE A 11 -11.01 -2.27 -18.57
C PHE A 11 -12.05 -2.51 -17.47
N TYR A 12 -12.49 -3.75 -17.34
CA TYR A 12 -13.43 -4.22 -16.32
C TYR A 12 -12.70 -5.08 -15.30
N ALA A 13 -12.83 -4.71 -14.03
CA ALA A 13 -12.39 -5.53 -12.90
C ALA A 13 -13.55 -5.76 -11.93
N VAL A 14 -13.47 -6.83 -11.15
CA VAL A 14 -14.48 -7.16 -10.15
C VAL A 14 -13.82 -7.65 -8.87
N GLU A 15 -14.33 -7.19 -7.74
CA GLU A 15 -14.00 -7.69 -6.40
C GLU A 15 -15.19 -7.39 -5.49
N ASP A 16 -15.53 -8.28 -4.55
CA ASP A 16 -16.64 -8.09 -3.60
C ASP A 16 -17.99 -7.68 -4.23
N ASN A 17 -18.33 -8.27 -5.40
CA ASN A 17 -19.50 -7.89 -6.22
C ASN A 17 -19.51 -6.44 -6.74
N ILE A 18 -18.40 -5.72 -6.59
CA ILE A 18 -18.21 -4.36 -7.09
C ILE A 18 -17.49 -4.43 -8.43
N ILE A 19 -18.17 -4.00 -9.49
CA ILE A 19 -17.57 -3.87 -10.82
C ILE A 19 -16.93 -2.49 -10.96
N PHE A 20 -15.69 -2.48 -11.41
CA PHE A 20 -14.94 -1.31 -11.84
C PHE A 20 -14.92 -1.25 -13.36
N ARG A 21 -14.95 -0.03 -13.90
CA ARG A 21 -14.74 0.25 -15.31
C ARG A 21 -13.79 1.44 -15.42
N VAL A 22 -12.57 1.19 -15.90
CA VAL A 22 -11.46 2.15 -15.89
C VAL A 22 -10.62 2.01 -17.16
N HIS A 23 -9.65 2.91 -17.37
CA HIS A 23 -8.71 2.84 -18.48
C HIS A 23 -7.62 1.78 -18.25
N ALA A 24 -7.55 0.80 -19.15
CA ALA A 24 -6.58 -0.28 -19.18
C ALA A 24 -5.14 0.24 -19.21
N HIS A 25 -4.91 1.38 -19.88
CA HIS A 25 -3.58 1.96 -20.07
C HIS A 25 -2.80 2.08 -18.76
N PHE A 26 -3.39 2.70 -17.73
CA PHE A 26 -2.71 2.93 -16.45
C PHE A 26 -2.34 1.61 -15.76
N LEU A 27 -3.30 0.68 -15.72
CA LEU A 27 -3.15 -0.59 -15.02
C LEU A 27 -2.17 -1.51 -15.74
N ARG A 28 -2.30 -1.68 -17.06
CA ARG A 28 -1.40 -2.49 -17.87
C ARG A 28 0.00 -1.89 -17.92
N LYS A 29 0.15 -0.56 -17.88
CA LYS A 29 1.47 0.07 -17.84
C LYS A 29 2.18 -0.09 -16.49
N HIS A 30 1.43 -0.01 -15.39
CA HIS A 30 2.03 0.11 -14.05
C HIS A 30 1.96 -1.15 -13.19
N SER A 31 1.10 -2.13 -13.50
CA SER A 31 1.00 -3.39 -12.74
C SER A 31 1.52 -4.59 -13.54
N ASN A 32 2.61 -5.19 -13.06
CA ASN A 32 3.15 -6.42 -13.63
C ASN A 32 2.18 -7.59 -13.46
N TRP A 33 1.42 -7.63 -12.36
CA TRP A 33 0.41 -8.65 -12.12
C TRP A 33 -0.74 -8.56 -13.13
N ILE A 34 -1.21 -7.35 -13.45
CA ILE A 34 -2.23 -7.17 -14.50
C ILE A 34 -1.65 -7.49 -15.88
N GLN A 35 -0.39 -7.16 -16.15
CA GLN A 35 0.27 -7.53 -17.42
C GLN A 35 0.35 -9.04 -17.64
N SER A 36 0.53 -9.83 -16.57
CA SER A 36 0.59 -11.29 -16.68
C SER A 36 -0.77 -11.95 -16.94
N GLN A 37 -1.88 -11.23 -16.76
CA GLN A 37 -3.23 -11.72 -17.07
C GLN A 37 -3.50 -11.72 -18.58
N ALA A 38 -4.29 -12.68 -19.03
CA ALA A 38 -4.70 -12.76 -20.44
C ALA A 38 -5.31 -11.44 -20.92
N LEU A 39 -4.94 -11.01 -22.13
CA LEU A 39 -5.43 -9.76 -22.71
C LEU A 39 -6.94 -9.76 -23.00
N SER A 40 -7.56 -10.94 -23.10
CA SER A 40 -9.00 -11.12 -23.29
C SER A 40 -9.81 -10.87 -22.02
N VAL A 41 -9.19 -10.98 -20.84
CA VAL A 41 -9.85 -10.78 -19.55
C VAL A 41 -9.93 -9.29 -19.23
N GLY A 42 -11.08 -8.86 -18.75
CA GLY A 42 -11.37 -7.47 -18.40
C GLY A 42 -11.71 -6.58 -19.61
N ARG A 43 -11.95 -7.12 -20.80
CA ARG A 43 -12.33 -6.30 -21.99
C ARG A 43 -13.80 -5.90 -22.02
N ASP A 44 -14.66 -6.70 -21.41
CA ASP A 44 -16.10 -6.45 -21.37
C ASP A 44 -16.68 -6.84 -20.00
N LYS A 45 -17.90 -6.40 -19.75
CA LYS A 45 -18.61 -6.60 -18.49
C LYS A 45 -18.93 -8.08 -18.20
N GLY A 46 -19.01 -8.92 -19.23
CA GLY A 46 -19.31 -10.36 -19.11
C GLY A 46 -18.09 -11.19 -18.71
N ASN A 47 -16.88 -10.66 -18.90
CA ASN A 47 -15.63 -11.29 -18.51
C ASN A 47 -14.68 -10.31 -17.78
N PRO A 48 -15.07 -9.77 -16.61
CA PRO A 48 -14.23 -8.85 -15.84
C PRO A 48 -13.00 -9.58 -15.27
N LEU A 49 -11.91 -8.85 -15.02
CA LEU A 49 -10.78 -9.37 -14.28
C LEU A 49 -11.11 -9.43 -12.77
N SER A 50 -11.11 -10.61 -12.18
CA SER A 50 -11.09 -10.75 -10.71
C SER A 50 -9.75 -10.25 -10.16
N LEU A 51 -9.77 -9.44 -9.11
CA LEU A 51 -8.52 -8.95 -8.50
C LEU A 51 -7.76 -10.10 -7.82
N CYS A 52 -6.49 -9.88 -7.49
CA CYS A 52 -5.73 -10.87 -6.73
C CYS A 52 -6.33 -11.04 -5.32
N GLU A 53 -6.33 -12.26 -4.78
CA GLU A 53 -6.98 -12.63 -3.50
C GLU A 53 -6.62 -11.75 -2.28
N SER A 54 -5.50 -11.02 -2.35
CA SER A 54 -5.03 -10.15 -1.27
C SER A 54 -5.48 -8.69 -1.38
N VAL A 55 -6.21 -8.31 -2.44
CA VAL A 55 -6.61 -6.93 -2.75
C VAL A 55 -8.12 -6.84 -2.74
N THR A 56 -8.64 -6.00 -1.84
CA THR A 56 -10.08 -5.73 -1.74
C THR A 56 -10.55 -4.71 -2.77
N ALA A 57 -11.87 -4.56 -2.92
CA ALA A 57 -12.42 -3.48 -3.74
C ALA A 57 -12.01 -2.08 -3.23
N GLU A 58 -11.87 -1.89 -1.92
CA GLU A 58 -11.41 -0.64 -1.31
C GLU A 58 -9.93 -0.38 -1.60
N ASP A 59 -9.07 -1.39 -1.47
CA ASP A 59 -7.66 -1.32 -1.83
C ASP A 59 -7.50 -0.87 -3.31
N PHE A 60 -8.33 -1.45 -4.18
CA PHE A 60 -8.30 -1.10 -5.60
C PHE A 60 -8.80 0.32 -5.86
N ALA A 61 -9.82 0.80 -5.14
CA ALA A 61 -10.23 2.19 -5.23
C ALA A 61 -9.12 3.16 -4.78
N ILE A 62 -8.38 2.82 -3.72
CA ILE A 62 -7.23 3.59 -3.22
C ILE A 62 -6.10 3.63 -4.26
N ILE A 63 -5.80 2.53 -4.95
CA ILE A 63 -4.72 2.55 -5.96
C ILE A 63 -5.13 3.34 -7.21
N LEU A 64 -6.40 3.28 -7.60
CA LEU A 64 -6.93 4.02 -8.76
C LEU A 64 -6.85 5.53 -8.54
N TRP A 65 -6.97 6.00 -7.30
CA TRP A 65 -6.74 7.40 -6.94
C TRP A 65 -5.42 7.95 -7.51
N VAL A 66 -4.33 7.17 -7.46
CA VAL A 66 -3.00 7.58 -7.96
C VAL A 66 -3.01 7.96 -9.45
N PHE A 67 -3.92 7.39 -10.24
CA PHE A 67 -4.00 7.60 -11.68
C PHE A 67 -5.05 8.63 -12.09
N TYR A 68 -6.10 8.78 -11.31
CA TYR A 68 -7.28 9.59 -11.68
C TYR A 68 -7.39 10.92 -10.95
N ASP A 69 -6.83 11.04 -9.74
CA ASP A 69 -6.72 12.36 -9.10
C ASP A 69 -5.48 13.05 -9.64
N ASP A 70 -5.72 13.84 -10.68
CA ASP A 70 -4.74 14.69 -11.32
C ASP A 70 -4.17 15.68 -10.29
N TYR A 71 -2.85 15.86 -10.33
CA TYR A 71 -2.08 16.77 -9.49
C TYR A 71 -2.59 18.23 -9.56
N SER A 72 -3.45 18.54 -10.54
CA SER A 72 -4.09 19.83 -10.79
C SER A 72 -5.23 20.17 -9.82
N SER A 73 -5.84 19.18 -9.16
CA SER A 73 -6.77 19.44 -8.06
C SER A 73 -5.97 19.72 -6.78
N LEU A 74 -5.59 20.98 -6.58
CA LEU A 74 -4.85 21.50 -5.42
C LEU A 74 -5.52 21.23 -4.04
N GLU A 75 -6.62 20.49 -3.99
CA GLU A 75 -7.51 20.39 -2.84
C GLU A 75 -7.28 19.16 -1.95
N ARG A 76 -6.72 18.04 -2.46
CA ARG A 76 -6.46 16.85 -1.63
C ARG A 76 -5.00 16.41 -1.65
N ARG A 77 -4.27 16.75 -0.59
CA ARG A 77 -2.98 16.12 -0.28
C ARG A 77 -3.24 14.81 0.46
N ALA A 78 -2.89 13.67 -0.14
CA ALA A 78 -2.93 12.40 0.58
C ALA A 78 -2.01 12.44 1.80
N SER A 79 -2.55 11.99 2.92
CA SER A 79 -1.88 11.84 4.20
C SER A 79 -0.78 10.77 4.14
N GLY A 80 0.13 10.78 5.11
CA GLY A 80 1.14 9.73 5.23
C GLY A 80 0.51 8.34 5.42
N LYS A 81 -0.67 8.24 6.04
CA LYS A 81 -1.41 6.99 6.17
C LYS A 81 -1.90 6.47 4.81
N GLU A 82 -2.50 7.32 4.00
CA GLU A 82 -2.95 6.94 2.65
C GLU A 82 -1.76 6.50 1.77
N TRP A 83 -0.63 7.23 1.82
CA TRP A 83 0.57 6.80 1.09
C TRP A 83 1.16 5.49 1.61
N PHE A 84 0.99 5.19 2.89
CA PHE A 84 1.41 3.93 3.48
C PHE A 84 0.54 2.77 2.98
N GLU A 85 -0.78 2.96 2.91
CA GLU A 85 -1.71 1.99 2.32
C GLU A 85 -1.41 1.78 0.83
N ILE A 86 -1.22 2.86 0.08
CA ILE A 86 -0.84 2.80 -1.35
C ILE A 86 0.44 1.98 -1.55
N LEU A 87 1.46 2.14 -0.69
CA LEU A 87 2.69 1.36 -0.78
C LEU A 87 2.42 -0.14 -0.67
N LEU A 88 1.63 -0.56 0.33
CA LEU A 88 1.31 -1.96 0.57
C LEU A 88 0.46 -2.56 -0.57
N ILE A 89 -0.51 -1.80 -1.07
CA ILE A 89 -1.38 -2.24 -2.18
C ILE A 89 -0.56 -2.34 -3.47
N ALA A 90 0.29 -1.36 -3.75
CA ALA A 90 1.20 -1.37 -4.90
C ALA A 90 2.18 -2.55 -4.84
N GLU A 91 2.53 -3.04 -3.65
CA GLU A 91 3.28 -4.29 -3.49
C GLU A 91 2.47 -5.52 -3.89
N LYS A 92 1.28 -5.68 -3.34
CA LYS A 92 0.37 -6.80 -3.68
C LYS A 92 0.10 -6.88 -5.18
N MET A 93 -0.14 -5.72 -5.80
CA MET A 93 -0.44 -5.61 -7.24
C MET A 93 0.80 -5.53 -8.14
N GLN A 94 2.00 -5.69 -7.59
CA GLN A 94 3.27 -5.64 -8.32
C GLN A 94 3.43 -4.37 -9.19
N MET A 95 3.25 -3.21 -8.57
CA MET A 95 3.33 -1.88 -9.19
C MET A 95 4.60 -1.13 -8.77
N PRO A 96 5.79 -1.45 -9.31
CA PRO A 96 7.07 -0.92 -8.82
C PRO A 96 7.17 0.61 -8.91
N HIS A 97 6.63 1.22 -9.96
CA HIS A 97 6.63 2.69 -10.10
C HIS A 97 5.76 3.38 -9.04
N VAL A 98 4.62 2.79 -8.69
CA VAL A 98 3.72 3.32 -7.66
C VAL A 98 4.34 3.13 -6.26
N GLN A 99 5.02 2.00 -6.02
CA GLN A 99 5.79 1.80 -4.79
C GLN A 99 6.87 2.87 -4.60
N LEU A 100 7.66 3.15 -5.65
CA LEU A 100 8.69 4.20 -5.60
C LEU A 100 8.10 5.58 -5.34
N LEU A 101 6.95 5.89 -5.95
CA LEU A 101 6.22 7.13 -5.69
C LEU A 101 5.77 7.21 -4.22
N ALA A 102 5.15 6.16 -3.69
CA ALA A 102 4.70 6.12 -2.30
C ALA A 102 5.88 6.27 -1.32
N LEU A 103 6.97 5.55 -1.54
CA LEU A 103 8.20 5.67 -0.75
C LEU A 103 8.78 7.09 -0.79
N SER A 104 8.75 7.75 -1.95
CA SER A 104 9.17 9.15 -2.06
C SER A 104 8.32 10.06 -1.18
N LYS A 105 7.01 9.85 -1.10
CA LYS A 105 6.09 10.68 -0.32
C LYS A 105 6.20 10.40 1.18
N LEU A 106 6.36 9.13 1.56
CA LEU A 106 6.47 8.72 2.96
C LEU A 106 7.69 9.29 3.67
N LYS A 107 8.80 9.54 2.96
CA LYS A 107 10.02 10.13 3.54
C LYS A 107 9.77 11.49 4.21
N ASP A 108 8.79 12.25 3.72
CA ASP A 108 8.52 13.63 4.15
C ASP A 108 7.23 13.77 4.96
N LEU A 109 6.46 12.69 5.13
CA LEU A 109 5.15 12.72 5.79
C LEU A 109 5.17 11.93 7.11
N PRO A 110 4.57 12.47 8.19
CA PRO A 110 4.30 11.69 9.37
C PRO A 110 3.26 10.61 9.06
N VAL A 111 3.49 9.40 9.58
CA VAL A 111 2.58 8.27 9.44
C VAL A 111 2.16 7.79 10.81
N ALA A 112 0.88 7.97 11.11
CA ALA A 112 0.22 7.39 12.28
C ALA A 112 -0.43 6.07 11.86
N THR A 113 0.24 4.97 12.18
CA THR A 113 -0.20 3.59 11.90
C THR A 113 0.32 2.66 12.99
N ASP A 114 -0.06 1.38 12.94
CA ASP A 114 0.46 0.36 13.85
C ASP A 114 2.00 0.37 13.88
N PRO A 115 2.62 0.42 15.09
CA PRO A 115 4.07 0.56 15.21
C PRO A 115 4.84 -0.62 14.60
N LEU A 116 4.29 -1.84 14.66
CA LEU A 116 4.93 -3.02 14.06
C LEU A 116 4.92 -2.90 12.54
N ALA A 117 3.78 -2.52 11.95
CA ALA A 117 3.67 -2.30 10.51
C ALA A 117 4.62 -1.18 10.03
N LYS A 118 4.70 -0.08 10.77
CA LYS A 118 5.59 1.04 10.44
C LYS A 118 7.06 0.60 10.45
N ILE A 119 7.49 -0.11 11.49
CA ILE A 119 8.86 -0.63 11.58
C ILE A 119 9.13 -1.68 10.50
N ALA A 120 8.20 -2.58 10.24
CA ALA A 120 8.34 -3.60 9.20
C ALA A 120 8.56 -2.96 7.82
N VAL A 121 7.77 -1.94 7.47
CA VAL A 121 7.95 -1.16 6.23
C VAL A 121 9.29 -0.43 6.22
N GLN A 122 9.68 0.20 7.33
CA GLN A 122 10.96 0.87 7.46
C GLN A 122 12.13 -0.09 7.19
N GLN A 123 12.09 -1.29 7.76
CA GLN A 123 13.10 -2.34 7.57
C GLN A 123 13.08 -2.86 6.13
N ARG A 124 11.91 -3.27 5.63
CA ARG A 124 11.72 -3.86 4.29
C ARG A 124 12.22 -2.96 3.18
N TYR A 125 11.96 -1.66 3.25
CA TYR A 125 12.35 -0.69 2.23
C TYR A 125 13.57 0.14 2.59
N SER A 126 14.29 -0.21 3.67
CA SER A 126 15.50 0.49 4.13
C SER A 126 15.30 2.01 4.26
N ILE A 127 14.12 2.43 4.74
CA ILE A 127 13.84 3.83 5.06
C ILE A 127 14.71 4.22 6.27
N ARG A 128 15.13 5.49 6.35
CA ARG A 128 15.93 5.99 7.47
C ARG A 128 15.23 5.71 8.80
N THR A 129 15.97 5.22 9.80
CA THR A 129 15.42 4.83 11.12
C THR A 129 14.62 5.95 11.78
N GLN A 130 15.01 7.22 11.59
CA GLN A 130 14.30 8.38 12.16
C GLN A 130 12.83 8.43 11.74
N TRP A 131 12.49 7.91 10.57
CA TRP A 131 11.11 7.89 10.07
C TRP A 131 10.17 7.04 10.92
N ALA A 132 10.67 5.96 11.54
CA ALA A 132 9.90 5.08 12.42
C ALA A 132 10.27 5.25 13.91
N GLN A 133 10.95 6.34 14.27
CA GLN A 133 11.45 6.54 15.64
C GLN A 133 10.33 6.54 16.69
N ASP A 134 9.20 7.15 16.36
CA ASP A 134 7.99 7.16 17.18
C ASP A 134 7.45 5.73 17.43
N ALA A 135 7.40 4.90 16.38
CA ALA A 135 6.98 3.51 16.51
C ALA A 135 7.96 2.68 17.35
N TYR A 136 9.28 2.88 17.21
CA TYR A 136 10.25 2.23 18.08
C TYR A 136 10.05 2.64 19.54
N LEU A 137 9.88 3.93 19.81
CA LEU A 137 9.65 4.45 21.16
C LEU A 137 8.39 3.83 21.77
N GLU A 138 7.30 3.76 21.02
CA GLU A 138 6.05 3.14 21.47
C GLU A 138 6.25 1.68 21.87
N LEU A 139 7.00 0.89 21.09
CA LEU A 139 7.32 -0.49 21.45
C LEU A 139 8.27 -0.60 22.65
N CYS A 140 9.18 0.35 22.83
CA CYS A 140 10.08 0.35 23.99
C CYS A 140 9.31 0.59 25.30
N ILE A 141 8.45 1.60 25.35
CA ILE A 141 7.70 1.95 26.58
C ILE A 141 6.51 1.02 26.85
N ARG A 142 6.13 0.17 25.88
CA ARG A 142 5.02 -0.78 26.02
C ARG A 142 5.27 -1.75 27.18
N PRO A 143 4.36 -1.92 28.15
CA PRO A 143 4.58 -2.83 29.29
C PRO A 143 4.80 -4.29 28.88
N LYS A 144 4.12 -4.74 27.81
CA LYS A 144 4.20 -6.13 27.33
C LYS A 144 5.43 -6.32 26.43
N PRO A 145 6.18 -7.44 26.61
CA PRO A 145 7.30 -7.78 25.73
C PRO A 145 6.83 -8.03 24.29
N LEU A 146 7.76 -8.04 23.34
CA LEU A 146 7.47 -8.49 21.98
C LEU A 146 7.17 -9.99 21.97
N THR A 147 6.12 -10.39 21.27
CA THR A 147 5.86 -11.80 20.98
C THR A 147 6.72 -12.29 19.82
N LEU A 148 6.84 -13.61 19.67
CA LEU A 148 7.54 -14.19 18.52
C LEU A 148 6.91 -13.73 17.19
N ALA A 149 5.58 -13.67 17.11
CA ALA A 149 4.87 -13.25 15.91
C ALA A 149 5.18 -11.78 15.55
N GLU A 150 5.23 -10.90 16.55
CA GLU A 150 5.63 -9.50 16.37
C GLU A 150 7.10 -9.37 15.95
N GLY A 151 7.98 -10.17 16.56
CA GLY A 151 9.40 -10.25 16.20
C GLY A 151 9.63 -10.67 14.75
N VAL A 152 8.82 -11.61 14.23
CA VAL A 152 8.84 -12.01 12.82
C VAL A 152 8.43 -10.85 11.90
N ILE A 153 7.41 -10.07 12.30
CA ILE A 153 6.92 -8.93 11.50
C ILE A 153 7.99 -7.84 11.36
N ILE A 154 8.60 -7.42 12.46
CA ILE A 154 9.57 -6.31 12.46
C ILE A 154 10.98 -6.74 12.08
N GLY A 155 11.27 -8.04 12.14
CA GLY A 155 12.57 -8.62 11.84
C GLY A 155 13.58 -8.51 12.98
N MET A 156 14.59 -9.39 12.93
CA MET A 156 15.62 -9.51 13.98
C MET A 156 16.37 -8.19 14.27
N PRO A 157 16.79 -7.38 13.26
CA PRO A 157 17.49 -6.12 13.55
C PRO A 157 16.65 -5.13 14.37
N ALA A 158 15.36 -5.03 14.10
CA ALA A 158 14.46 -4.16 14.87
C ALA A 158 14.18 -4.73 16.26
N MET A 159 13.99 -6.05 16.36
CA MET A 159 13.78 -6.74 17.63
C MET A 159 14.94 -6.51 18.60
N VAL A 160 16.19 -6.66 18.14
CA VAL A 160 17.39 -6.42 18.97
C VAL A 160 17.45 -4.97 19.44
N LYS A 161 17.16 -4.00 18.57
CA LYS A 161 17.13 -2.58 18.94
C LYS A 161 16.09 -2.27 20.01
N VAL A 162 14.89 -2.84 19.90
CA VAL A 162 13.83 -2.66 20.90
C VAL A 162 14.24 -3.30 22.23
N ALA A 163 14.82 -4.50 22.21
CA ALA A 163 15.27 -5.17 23.43
C ALA A 163 16.38 -4.38 24.14
N ASP A 164 17.44 -3.99 23.42
CA ASP A 164 18.55 -3.20 23.96
C ASP A 164 18.07 -1.87 24.55
N ALA A 165 17.20 -1.14 23.84
CA ALA A 165 16.64 0.10 24.34
C ALA A 165 15.78 -0.09 25.60
N ARG A 166 15.09 -1.23 25.75
CA ARG A 166 14.27 -1.53 26.94
C ARG A 166 15.10 -1.90 28.15
N GLU A 167 16.25 -2.54 27.98
CA GLU A 167 17.16 -2.91 29.07
C GLU A 167 17.90 -1.70 29.65
N GLN A 168 18.03 -0.63 28.86
CA GLN A 168 18.70 0.62 29.26
C GLN A 168 17.76 1.64 29.93
N MET A 169 16.45 1.35 30.03
CA MET A 169 15.43 2.18 30.70
C MET A 169 15.28 1.82 32.17
#